data_AF-A0A5C9EV19-F1
#
_entry.id   AF-A0A5C9EV19-F1
#
_cell.length_a   1.000
_cell.length_b   1.000
_cell.length_c   1.000
_cell.angle_alpha   90.00
_cell.angle_beta   90.00
_cell.angle_gamma   90.00
#
_symmetry.space_group_name_H-M   'P 1'
#
loop_
_entity.id
_entity.type
_entity.pdbx_description
1 polymer ?
#
loop_
_entity_poly.entity_id
_entity_poly.type
_entity_poly.pdbx_seq_one_letter_code
_entity_poly.pdbx_strand_id
1 'polypeptide(L)'
;MENFHGFVISSRRYEEKEAAKEIHYILEMVLEYEDVEVRPIYKLIGLSIAHFHQDPIKTLIKIEEKMVEDPDLFRYVLKIVPIQYKLETDLSKIGDLADRFESELDKDDNWRVLLRRRATNISHDEIVEAAAKEIDKVIVDLEDPEYIIRIELMEV
;
A
#
# COMPACT_ATOMS: atom_id res chain seq x y z
N MET A 1 -8.28 8.60 11.94
CA MET A 1 -7.90 7.74 10.80
C MET A 1 -8.61 8.28 9.58
N GLU A 2 -7.88 8.55 8.51
CA GLU A 2 -8.45 9.11 7.28
C GLU A 2 -8.39 8.02 6.20
N ASN A 3 -9.50 7.84 5.47
CA ASN A 3 -9.47 7.05 4.25
C ASN A 3 -8.47 7.72 3.30
N PHE A 4 -7.45 6.97 2.91
CA PHE A 4 -6.44 7.42 1.97
C PHE A 4 -6.36 6.36 0.91
N HIS A 5 -7.07 6.58 -0.19
CA HIS A 5 -7.10 5.67 -1.32
C HIS A 5 -5.96 6.06 -2.25
N GLY A 6 -4.99 5.16 -2.39
CA GLY A 6 -3.79 5.49 -3.12
C GLY A 6 -2.83 4.33 -3.32
N PHE A 7 -1.69 4.65 -3.91
CA PHE A 7 -0.60 3.70 -4.15
C PHE A 7 0.73 4.22 -3.66
N VAL A 8 1.55 3.31 -3.14
CA VAL A 8 3.02 3.48 -3.11
C VAL A 8 3.59 2.74 -4.32
N ILE A 9 4.34 3.47 -5.14
CA ILE A 9 4.86 3.01 -6.42
C ILE A 9 6.38 2.96 -6.31
N SER A 10 6.96 1.81 -6.63
CA SER A 10 8.41 1.62 -6.67
C SER A 10 8.92 1.63 -8.11
N SER A 11 10.07 2.24 -8.33
CA SER A 11 10.78 2.35 -9.60
C SER A 11 12.29 2.17 -9.38
N ARG A 12 13.09 2.14 -10.45
CA ARG A 12 14.54 2.24 -10.28
C ARG A 12 14.90 3.63 -9.77
N ARG A 13 16.10 3.76 -9.19
CA ARG A 13 16.58 5.05 -8.68
C ARG A 13 16.56 6.09 -9.81
N TYR A 14 15.97 7.25 -9.54
CA TYR A 14 15.86 8.38 -10.46
C TYR A 14 14.90 8.19 -11.64
N GLU A 15 14.15 7.08 -11.67
CA GLU A 15 13.07 6.84 -12.65
C GLU A 15 11.68 7.15 -12.06
N GLU A 16 11.59 7.66 -10.83
CA GLU A 16 10.32 7.87 -10.13
C GLU A 16 9.33 8.78 -10.87
N LYS A 17 9.84 9.75 -11.66
CA LYS A 17 9.00 10.61 -12.50
C LYS A 17 8.37 9.87 -13.67
N GLU A 18 9.10 8.94 -14.28
CA GLU A 18 8.57 8.18 -15.42
C GLU A 18 7.57 7.13 -14.93
N ALA A 19 7.86 6.44 -13.82
CA ALA A 19 6.89 5.56 -13.17
C ALA A 19 5.64 6.31 -12.69
N ALA A 20 5.76 7.55 -12.20
CA ALA A 20 4.61 8.38 -11.84
C ALA A 20 3.74 8.71 -13.05
N LYS A 21 4.34 9.02 -14.21
CA LYS A 21 3.59 9.28 -15.44
C LYS A 21 2.87 8.02 -15.95
N GLU A 22 3.50 6.85 -15.89
CA GLU A 22 2.85 5.58 -16.25
C GLU A 22 1.60 5.35 -15.41
N ILE A 23 1.71 5.46 -14.09
CA ILE A 23 0.56 5.26 -13.20
C ILE A 23 -0.51 6.33 -13.43
N HIS A 24 -0.11 7.58 -13.62
CA HIS A 24 -1.07 8.64 -13.94
C HIS A 24 -1.82 8.37 -15.24
N TYR A 25 -1.11 7.97 -16.30
CA TYR A 25 -1.70 7.58 -17.58
C TYR A 25 -2.66 6.39 -17.42
N ILE A 26 -2.26 5.34 -16.69
CA ILE A 26 -3.12 4.17 -16.48
C ILE A 26 -4.39 4.58 -15.72
N LEU A 27 -4.27 5.32 -14.62
CA LEU A 27 -5.42 5.72 -13.82
C LEU A 27 -6.36 6.65 -14.58
N GLU A 28 -5.83 7.68 -15.23
CA GLU A 28 -6.65 8.71 -15.91
C GLU A 28 -7.13 8.27 -17.29
N MET A 29 -6.24 7.75 -18.14
CA MET A 29 -6.54 7.50 -19.56
C MET A 29 -7.05 6.08 -19.83
N VAL A 30 -6.61 5.08 -19.05
CA VAL A 30 -7.00 3.67 -19.27
C VAL A 30 -8.18 3.29 -18.38
N LEU A 31 -8.17 3.74 -17.13
CA LEU A 31 -9.23 3.44 -16.16
C LEU A 31 -10.26 4.56 -16.01
N GLU A 32 -10.05 5.70 -16.67
CA GLU A 32 -10.98 6.84 -16.73
C GLU A 32 -11.26 7.44 -15.35
N TYR A 33 -10.24 7.52 -14.48
CA TYR A 33 -10.37 8.13 -13.15
C TYR A 33 -10.17 9.64 -13.23
N GLU A 34 -11.02 10.37 -12.52
CA GLU A 34 -10.89 11.80 -12.30
C GLU A 34 -10.14 12.10 -10.98
N ASP A 35 -9.59 13.32 -10.86
CA ASP A 35 -8.91 13.83 -9.67
C ASP A 35 -7.75 12.96 -9.16
N VAL A 36 -6.97 12.40 -10.10
CA VAL A 36 -5.80 11.58 -9.79
C VAL A 36 -4.58 12.46 -9.53
N GLU A 37 -3.98 12.35 -8.34
CA GLU A 37 -2.67 12.93 -8.04
C GLU A 37 -1.60 11.83 -8.04
N VAL A 38 -0.53 11.98 -8.83
CA VAL A 38 0.64 11.10 -8.75
C VAL A 38 1.90 11.95 -8.68
N ARG A 39 2.74 11.73 -7.66
CA ARG A 39 3.98 12.49 -7.48
C ARG A 39 5.13 11.66 -6.88
N PRO A 40 6.37 11.94 -7.28
CA PRO A 40 7.55 11.47 -6.55
C PRO A 40 7.56 11.90 -5.08
N ILE A 41 8.14 11.06 -4.22
CA ILE A 41 8.33 11.40 -2.80
C ILE A 41 9.74 12.00 -2.63
N TYR A 42 9.83 13.30 -2.31
CA TYR A 42 11.07 14.09 -2.35
C TYR A 42 12.27 13.46 -1.61
N LYS A 43 12.02 12.84 -0.44
CA LYS A 43 13.08 12.23 0.39
C LYS A 43 13.34 10.75 0.11
N LEU A 44 12.55 10.11 -0.77
CA LEU A 44 12.60 8.67 -1.00
C LEU A 44 12.86 8.37 -2.48
N ILE A 45 14.13 8.21 -2.82
CA ILE A 45 14.59 7.91 -4.19
C ILE A 45 13.93 6.61 -4.68
N GLY A 46 13.41 6.64 -5.91
CA GLY A 46 12.75 5.50 -6.54
C GLY A 46 11.32 5.27 -6.07
N LEU A 47 10.72 6.17 -5.28
CA LEU A 47 9.33 6.06 -4.84
C LEU A 47 8.46 7.23 -5.29
N SER A 48 7.24 6.88 -5.66
CA SER A 48 6.15 7.82 -5.92
C SER A 48 4.92 7.42 -5.10
N ILE A 49 4.05 8.39 -4.85
CA ILE A 49 2.74 8.18 -4.24
C ILE A 49 1.66 8.61 -5.22
N ALA A 50 0.58 7.83 -5.28
CA ALA A 50 -0.65 8.20 -5.96
C ALA A 50 -1.79 8.36 -4.94
N HIS A 51 -2.71 9.27 -5.23
CA HIS A 51 -3.96 9.45 -4.51
C HIS A 51 -5.11 9.59 -5.53
N PHE A 52 -6.21 8.89 -5.27
CA PHE A 52 -7.42 8.84 -6.11
C PHE A 52 -8.62 8.44 -5.24
N HIS A 53 -9.86 8.52 -5.76
CA HIS A 53 -11.06 8.29 -4.94
C HIS A 53 -11.52 6.82 -4.87
N GLN A 54 -11.19 6.02 -5.88
CA GLN A 54 -11.64 4.64 -6.03
C GLN A 54 -10.98 3.69 -5.03
N ASP A 55 -11.57 2.51 -4.84
CA ASP A 55 -11.01 1.49 -3.96
C ASP A 55 -9.65 1.01 -4.50
N PRO A 56 -8.57 1.08 -3.70
CA PRO A 56 -7.22 0.79 -4.16
C PRO A 56 -6.99 -0.70 -4.45
N ILE A 57 -7.69 -1.61 -3.78
CA ILE A 57 -7.57 -3.06 -4.02
C ILE A 57 -8.22 -3.42 -5.35
N LYS A 58 -9.45 -2.95 -5.59
CA LYS A 58 -10.15 -3.12 -6.87
C LYS A 58 -9.41 -2.44 -8.03
N THR A 59 -8.78 -1.30 -7.76
CA THR A 59 -7.96 -0.60 -8.75
C THR A 59 -6.72 -1.43 -9.10
N LEU A 60 -6.04 -2.03 -8.11
CA LEU A 60 -4.89 -2.89 -8.36
C LEU A 60 -5.26 -4.08 -9.26
N ILE A 61 -6.39 -4.75 -8.99
CA ILE A 61 -6.87 -5.88 -9.82
C ILE A 61 -7.07 -5.44 -11.28
N LYS A 62 -7.71 -4.27 -11.51
CA LYS A 62 -7.87 -3.72 -12.87
C LYS A 62 -6.54 -3.42 -13.55
N ILE A 63 -5.55 -2.91 -12.80
CA ILE A 63 -4.21 -2.66 -13.31
C ILE A 63 -3.52 -3.98 -13.67
N GLU A 64 -3.68 -5.03 -12.86
CA GLU A 64 -3.16 -6.37 -13.16
C GLU A 64 -3.78 -6.97 -14.43
N GLU A 65 -5.10 -6.81 -14.62
CA GLU A 65 -5.77 -7.19 -15.87
C GLU A 65 -5.16 -6.46 -17.08
N LYS A 66 -4.92 -5.15 -16.97
CA LYS A 66 -4.29 -4.36 -18.04
C LYS A 66 -2.83 -4.71 -18.28
N MET A 67 -2.10 -5.11 -17.23
CA MET A 67 -0.72 -5.60 -17.37
C MET A 67 -0.66 -6.92 -18.15
N VAL A 68 -1.68 -7.78 -18.04
CA VAL A 68 -1.77 -9.02 -18.82
C VAL A 68 -2.21 -8.75 -20.26
N GLU A 69 -3.15 -7.82 -20.46
CA GLU A 69 -3.64 -7.43 -21.79
C GLU A 69 -2.58 -6.68 -22.63
N ASP A 70 -1.89 -5.71 -22.02
CA ASP A 70 -0.88 -4.87 -22.68
C ASP A 70 0.30 -4.59 -21.72
N PRO A 71 1.30 -5.48 -21.68
CA PRO A 71 2.49 -5.31 -20.86
C PRO A 71 3.31 -4.05 -21.19
N ASP A 72 3.21 -3.51 -22.41
CA ASP A 72 3.99 -2.34 -22.84
C ASP A 72 3.56 -1.05 -22.12
N LEU A 73 2.41 -1.06 -21.44
CA LEU A 73 1.97 0.00 -20.51
C LEU A 73 2.90 0.16 -19.29
N PHE A 74 3.72 -0.85 -18.99
CA PHE A 74 4.57 -0.88 -17.79
C PHE A 74 6.04 -1.06 -18.16
N ARG A 75 6.82 0.02 -18.05
CA ARG A 75 8.26 0.00 -18.31
C ARG A 75 9.10 0.44 -17.11
N TYR A 76 8.62 1.39 -16.32
CA TYR A 76 9.37 1.98 -15.20
C TYR A 76 8.85 1.54 -13.83
N VAL A 77 7.56 1.25 -13.73
CA VAL A 77 6.96 0.69 -12.50
C VAL A 77 7.53 -0.71 -12.21
N LEU A 78 8.10 -0.89 -11.03
CA LEU A 78 8.59 -2.18 -10.52
C LEU A 78 7.60 -2.85 -9.57
N LYS A 79 6.86 -2.05 -8.80
CA LYS A 79 5.90 -2.55 -7.82
C LYS A 79 4.86 -1.48 -7.50
N ILE A 80 3.61 -1.89 -7.38
CA ILE A 80 2.50 -1.09 -6.84
C ILE A 80 2.07 -1.72 -5.52
N VAL A 81 1.83 -0.88 -4.51
CA VAL A 81 1.30 -1.30 -3.21
C VAL A 81 0.04 -0.47 -2.92
N PRO A 82 -1.13 -1.09 -2.76
CA PRO A 82 -2.37 -0.41 -2.37
C PRO A 82 -2.27 0.12 -0.95
N ILE A 83 -2.75 1.35 -0.76
CA ILE A 83 -2.91 2.01 0.54
C ILE A 83 -4.38 2.37 0.68
N GLN A 84 -5.01 1.92 1.77
CA GLN A 84 -6.43 2.17 2.09
C GLN A 84 -6.61 3.27 3.15
N TYR A 85 -5.62 3.41 4.04
CA TYR A 85 -5.70 4.31 5.19
C TYR A 85 -4.41 5.08 5.41
N LYS A 86 -4.55 6.31 5.89
CA LYS A 86 -3.46 7.12 6.42
C LYS A 86 -3.74 7.46 7.88
N LEU A 87 -2.71 7.29 8.70
CA LEU A 87 -2.74 7.64 10.10
C LEU A 87 -1.40 8.26 10.51
N GLU A 88 -1.45 9.07 11.56
CA GLU A 88 -0.26 9.48 12.28
C GLU A 88 0.41 8.25 12.89
N THR A 89 1.73 8.30 13.07
CA THR A 89 2.46 7.18 13.67
C THR A 89 2.25 7.14 15.18
N ASP A 90 1.13 6.55 15.59
CA ASP A 90 0.68 6.39 16.96
C ASP A 90 0.29 4.93 17.19
N LEU A 91 0.83 4.31 18.24
CA LEU A 91 0.62 2.88 18.51
C LEU A 91 -0.84 2.53 18.77
N SER A 92 -1.62 3.42 19.39
CA SER A 92 -3.05 3.21 19.61
C SER A 92 -3.80 3.20 18.29
N LYS A 93 -3.50 4.15 17.40
CA LYS A 93 -4.14 4.22 16.07
C LYS A 93 -3.81 3.03 15.19
N ILE A 94 -2.61 2.45 15.36
CA ILE A 94 -2.19 1.23 14.67
C ILE A 94 -2.99 0.03 15.18
N GLY A 95 -3.20 -0.09 16.50
CA GLY A 95 -4.06 -1.11 17.10
C GLY A 95 -5.51 -1.01 16.61
N ASP A 96 -6.09 0.18 16.62
CA ASP A 96 -7.46 0.41 16.13
C ASP A 96 -7.64 -0.01 14.65
N LEU A 97 -6.62 0.19 13.82
CA LEU A 97 -6.63 -0.24 12.43
C LEU A 97 -6.55 -1.76 12.30
N ALA A 98 -5.75 -2.40 13.16
CA ALA A 98 -5.59 -3.84 13.18
C ALA A 98 -6.90 -4.56 13.59
N ASP A 99 -7.58 -4.09 14.63
CA ASP A 99 -8.92 -4.57 15.04
C ASP A 99 -9.94 -4.44 13.89
N ARG A 100 -9.89 -3.32 13.16
CA ARG A 100 -10.75 -3.13 11.99
C ARG A 100 -10.47 -4.17 10.90
N PHE A 101 -9.22 -4.45 10.59
CA PHE A 101 -8.88 -5.50 9.62
C PHE A 101 -9.26 -6.89 10.12
N GLU A 102 -9.17 -7.17 11.43
CA GLU A 102 -9.67 -8.43 11.99
C GLU A 102 -11.16 -8.62 11.71
N SER A 103 -11.97 -7.55 11.76
CA SER A 103 -13.40 -7.63 11.44
C SER A 103 -13.70 -7.96 9.97
N GLU A 104 -12.71 -7.85 9.08
CA GLU A 104 -12.78 -8.20 7.66
C GLU A 104 -12.23 -9.60 7.36
N LEU A 105 -11.60 -10.27 8.34
CA LEU A 105 -11.03 -11.62 8.21
C LEU A 105 -11.97 -12.70 8.78
N ASP A 106 -12.00 -13.86 8.15
CA ASP A 106 -12.67 -15.06 8.65
C ASP A 106 -11.75 -15.85 9.59
N LYS A 107 -12.32 -16.66 10.50
CA LYS A 107 -11.56 -17.38 11.55
C LYS A 107 -10.50 -18.35 11.02
N ASP A 108 -10.69 -18.85 9.81
CA ASP A 108 -9.81 -19.85 9.19
C ASP A 108 -8.75 -19.20 8.29
N ASP A 109 -8.82 -17.87 8.08
CA ASP A 109 -7.85 -17.13 7.29
C ASP A 109 -6.48 -17.12 7.98
N ASN A 110 -5.43 -17.28 7.19
CA ASN A 110 -4.06 -17.14 7.67
C ASN A 110 -3.43 -15.82 7.19
N TRP A 111 -2.61 -15.20 8.03
CA TRP A 111 -2.18 -13.82 7.81
C TRP A 111 -0.82 -13.49 8.42
N ARG A 112 -0.25 -12.36 8.00
CA ARG A 112 0.86 -11.72 8.71
C ARG A 112 0.85 -10.20 8.64
N VAL A 113 1.51 -9.58 9.62
CA VAL A 113 1.93 -8.18 9.54
C VAL A 113 3.22 -8.06 8.72
N LEU A 114 3.24 -7.16 7.74
CA LEU A 114 4.46 -6.76 7.05
C LEU A 114 4.73 -5.27 7.26
N LEU A 115 5.71 -4.97 8.11
CA LEU A 115 6.17 -3.60 8.34
C LEU A 115 7.27 -3.20 7.34
N ARG A 116 7.10 -2.05 6.69
CA ARG A 116 8.13 -1.44 5.83
C ARG A 116 8.43 -0.03 6.32
N ARG A 117 9.71 0.19 6.64
CA ARG A 117 10.22 1.47 7.14
C ARG A 117 10.96 2.20 6.05
N ARG A 118 10.71 3.49 5.93
CA ARG A 118 11.40 4.37 4.98
C ARG A 118 11.70 5.68 5.69
N ALA A 119 12.98 5.85 6.05
CA ALA A 119 13.51 7.07 6.67
C ALA A 119 12.84 7.48 8.02
N THR A 120 12.47 6.53 8.88
CA THR A 120 11.88 6.77 10.21
C THR A 120 12.68 6.11 11.35
N ASN A 121 12.69 6.69 12.56
CA ASN A 121 13.48 6.22 13.72
C ASN A 121 12.70 5.41 14.80
N ILE A 122 11.43 5.08 14.58
CA ILE A 122 10.61 4.35 15.58
C ILE A 122 11.00 2.86 15.61
N SER A 123 10.94 2.17 16.76
CA SER A 123 11.36 0.77 16.88
C SER A 123 10.42 -0.19 16.10
N HIS A 124 10.96 -1.28 15.57
CA HIS A 124 10.23 -2.27 14.73
C HIS A 124 9.23 -3.06 15.56
N ASP A 125 9.68 -3.44 16.74
CA ASP A 125 9.00 -4.42 17.54
C ASP A 125 7.77 -3.80 18.21
N GLU A 126 7.83 -2.54 18.66
CA GLU A 126 6.68 -1.85 19.25
C GLU A 126 5.49 -1.71 18.28
N ILE A 127 5.76 -1.45 16.99
CA ILE A 127 4.70 -1.29 15.98
C ILE A 127 4.10 -2.64 15.58
N VAL A 128 4.94 -3.65 15.41
CA VAL A 128 4.46 -4.99 15.08
C VAL A 128 3.66 -5.56 16.25
N GLU A 129 4.13 -5.39 17.48
CA GLU A 129 3.44 -5.84 18.69
C GLU A 129 2.10 -5.12 18.87
N ALA A 130 2.05 -3.80 18.68
CA ALA A 130 0.80 -3.04 18.76
C ALA A 130 -0.23 -3.47 17.71
N ALA A 131 0.20 -3.81 16.49
CA ALA A 131 -0.70 -4.32 15.45
C ALA A 131 -1.14 -5.76 15.73
N ALA A 132 -0.21 -6.63 16.13
CA ALA A 132 -0.48 -8.06 16.31
C ALA A 132 -1.36 -8.35 17.53
N LYS A 133 -1.26 -7.54 18.59
CA LYS A 133 -2.00 -7.75 19.84
C LYS A 133 -3.52 -7.61 19.69
N GLU A 134 -3.98 -6.80 18.74
CA GLU A 134 -5.41 -6.54 18.54
C GLU A 134 -6.06 -7.52 17.52
N ILE A 135 -5.29 -8.51 17.04
CA ILE A 135 -5.77 -9.52 16.10
C ILE A 135 -5.66 -10.90 16.78
N ASP A 136 -6.74 -11.32 17.43
CA ASP A 136 -6.84 -12.53 18.24
C ASP A 136 -7.46 -13.73 17.47
N LYS A 137 -8.21 -13.48 16.38
CA LYS A 137 -9.13 -14.46 15.77
C LYS A 137 -8.57 -15.30 14.62
N VAL A 138 -7.32 -15.16 14.23
CA VAL A 138 -6.79 -15.72 12.96
C VAL A 138 -5.37 -16.28 13.09
N ILE A 139 -5.04 -17.26 12.23
CA ILE A 139 -3.79 -18.01 12.29
C ILE A 139 -2.63 -17.16 11.74
N VAL A 140 -1.61 -16.91 12.55
CA VAL A 140 -0.41 -16.20 12.10
C VAL A 140 0.48 -17.14 11.27
N ASP A 141 0.63 -16.85 9.97
CA ASP A 141 1.55 -17.55 9.07
C ASP A 141 2.62 -16.59 8.53
N LEU A 142 3.85 -16.77 9.01
CA LEU A 142 4.97 -15.90 8.63
C LEU A 142 5.58 -16.28 7.26
N GLU A 143 5.34 -17.50 6.78
CA GLU A 143 5.93 -18.07 5.58
C GLU A 143 5.03 -17.89 4.35
N ASP A 144 3.76 -18.32 4.41
CA ASP A 144 2.82 -18.32 3.27
C ASP A 144 1.41 -17.82 3.66
N PRO A 145 1.26 -16.52 3.98
CA PRO A 145 -0.01 -15.94 4.38
C PRO A 145 -0.96 -15.70 3.19
N GLU A 146 -2.25 -15.97 3.37
CA GLU A 146 -3.34 -15.58 2.48
C GLU A 146 -3.54 -14.06 2.53
N TYR A 147 -3.44 -13.47 3.72
CA TYR A 147 -3.61 -12.03 3.92
C TYR A 147 -2.36 -11.35 4.49
N ILE A 148 -2.01 -10.19 3.94
CA ILE A 148 -0.88 -9.38 4.42
C ILE A 148 -1.39 -8.02 4.86
N ILE A 149 -1.37 -7.78 6.18
CA ILE A 149 -1.57 -6.43 6.73
C ILE A 149 -0.25 -5.68 6.58
N ARG A 150 -0.21 -4.80 5.58
CA ARG A 150 1.00 -4.06 5.23
C ARG A 150 0.99 -2.67 5.84
N ILE A 151 1.99 -2.38 6.66
CA ILE A 151 2.19 -1.06 7.26
C ILE A 151 3.41 -0.41 6.61
N GLU A 152 3.21 0.73 5.96
CA GLU A 152 4.29 1.53 5.38
C GLU A 152 4.53 2.79 6.22
N LEU A 153 5.69 2.87 6.88
CA LEU A 153 6.12 4.04 7.64
C LEU A 153 7.01 4.91 6.76
N MET A 154 6.52 6.11 6.43
CA MET A 154 7.26 7.06 5.61
C MET A 154 6.84 8.51 5.85
N GLU A 155 7.78 9.44 5.64
CA GLU A 155 7.48 10.87 5.51
C GLU A 155 7.07 11.16 4.05
N VAL A 156 5.84 11.65 3.82
CA VAL A 156 5.19 11.85 2.50
C VAL A 156 4.69 13.26 2.25
#